data_AF-A0A7L0W1Y5-F1
#
_entry.id   AF-A0A7L0W1Y5-F1
#
_cell.length_a   1.000
_cell.length_b   1.000
_cell.length_c   1.000
_cell.angle_alpha   90.00
_cell.angle_beta   90.00
_cell.angle_gamma   90.00
#
_symmetry.space_group_name_H-M   'P 1'
#
loop_
_entity.id
_entity.type
_entity.pdbx_description
1 polymer ?
#
loop_
_entity_poly.entity_id
_entity_poly.type
_entity_poly.pdbx_seq_one_letter_code
_entity_poly.pdbx_strand_id
1 'polypeptide(L)'
;QDNQELTDVERAIETVINQFQCYAVKGQKEYLTPNEMRELVVQKLPHLGKCVGPLDEKIECMGDPDEAKVEFGEYWDMMGDAAK
;
A
#
# COMPACT_ATOMS: atom_id res chain seq x y z
N GLN A 1 -14.81 -15.30 -21.79
CA GLN A 1 -13.72 -14.64 -21.05
C GLN A 1 -13.32 -13.45 -21.87
N ASP A 2 -13.82 -12.28 -21.53
CA ASP A 2 -13.39 -11.02 -22.13
C ASP A 2 -11.92 -10.81 -21.76
N ASN A 3 -11.04 -11.23 -22.67
CA ASN A 3 -9.60 -11.05 -22.57
C ASN A 3 -9.26 -9.62 -23.01
N GLN A 4 -9.96 -8.64 -22.42
CA GLN A 4 -9.76 -7.25 -22.72
C GLN A 4 -8.44 -6.83 -22.07
N GLU A 5 -7.45 -6.50 -22.89
CA GLU A 5 -6.16 -6.05 -22.37
C GLU A 5 -6.38 -4.78 -21.56
N LEU A 6 -5.99 -4.83 -20.29
CA LEU A 6 -5.98 -3.67 -19.41
C LEU A 6 -5.08 -2.59 -20.02
N THR A 7 -5.56 -1.36 -20.03
CA THR A 7 -4.77 -0.17 -20.31
C THR A 7 -3.67 0.00 -19.25
N ASP A 8 -2.66 0.82 -19.55
CA ASP A 8 -1.57 1.06 -18.60
C ASP A 8 -2.06 1.65 -17.27
N VAL A 9 -3.12 2.46 -17.30
CA VAL A 9 -3.76 3.02 -16.11
C VAL A 9 -4.48 1.93 -15.30
N GLU A 10 -5.25 1.07 -15.96
CA GLU A 10 -5.94 -0.04 -15.29
C GLU A 10 -4.94 -1.03 -14.68
N ARG A 11 -3.83 -1.34 -15.37
CA ARG A 11 -2.74 -2.16 -14.84
C ARG A 11 -2.07 -1.52 -13.62
N ALA A 12 -1.88 -0.20 -13.64
CA ALA A 12 -1.32 0.52 -12.49
C ALA A 12 -2.26 0.45 -11.27
N ILE A 13 -3.56 0.67 -11.48
CA ILE A 13 -4.58 0.57 -10.43
C ILE A 13 -4.64 -0.86 -9.87
N GLU A 14 -4.70 -1.86 -10.75
CA GLU A 14 -4.72 -3.28 -10.36
C GLU A 14 -3.46 -3.65 -9.57
N THR A 15 -2.30 -3.12 -9.96
CA THR A 15 -1.05 -3.33 -9.22
C THR A 15 -1.15 -2.80 -7.80
N VAL A 16 -1.67 -1.57 -7.61
CA VAL A 16 -1.81 -0.94 -6.29
C VAL A 16 -2.79 -1.73 -5.40
N ILE A 17 -3.91 -2.20 -5.96
CA ILE A 17 -4.90 -3.02 -5.24
C ILE A 17 -4.30 -4.38 -4.87
N ASN A 18 -3.64 -5.04 -5.80
CA ASN A 18 -3.04 -6.35 -5.58
C ASN A 18 -1.92 -6.31 -4.53
N GLN A 19 -1.14 -5.22 -4.46
CA GLN A 19 -0.15 -5.07 -3.39
C GLN A 19 -0.82 -5.02 -2.01
N PHE A 20 -1.87 -4.22 -1.83
CA PHE A 20 -2.59 -4.18 -0.55
C PHE A 20 -3.15 -5.55 -0.18
N GLN A 21 -3.85 -6.19 -1.11
CA GLN A 21 -4.45 -7.51 -0.87
C GLN A 21 -3.40 -8.59 -0.58
N CYS A 22 -2.23 -8.57 -1.24
CA CYS A 22 -1.18 -9.54 -0.98
C CYS A 22 -0.67 -9.52 0.47
N TYR A 23 -0.66 -8.36 1.12
CA TYR A 23 -0.23 -8.25 2.52
C TYR A 23 -1.39 -8.46 3.49
N ALA A 24 -2.60 -8.01 3.17
CA ALA A 24 -3.79 -8.25 3.99
C ALA A 24 -4.16 -9.76 4.04
N VAL A 25 -4.06 -10.46 2.90
CA VAL A 25 -4.38 -11.90 2.79
C VAL A 25 -3.36 -12.78 3.51
N LYS A 26 -2.07 -12.39 3.56
CA LYS A 26 -1.05 -13.12 4.33
C LYS A 26 -1.40 -13.23 5.82
N GLY A 27 -2.14 -12.25 6.36
CA GLY A 27 -2.62 -12.27 7.75
C GLY A 27 -4.06 -12.74 7.92
N GLN A 28 -4.74 -13.23 6.86
CA GLN A 28 -6.19 -13.51 6.86
C GLN A 28 -7.03 -12.33 7.38
N LYS A 29 -6.65 -11.11 7.00
CA LYS A 29 -7.24 -9.86 7.48
C LYS A 29 -7.56 -8.92 6.32
N GLU A 30 -8.29 -7.84 6.65
CA GLU A 30 -8.73 -6.82 5.70
C GLU A 30 -7.97 -5.49 5.85
N TYR A 31 -6.87 -5.49 6.60
CA TYR A 31 -6.04 -4.32 6.92
C TYR A 31 -4.55 -4.68 6.91
N LEU A 32 -3.70 -3.66 6.86
CA LEU A 32 -2.26 -3.78 7.09
C LEU A 32 -1.90 -3.25 8.49
N THR A 33 -0.86 -3.80 9.10
CA THR A 33 -0.20 -3.12 10.23
C THR A 33 0.81 -2.10 9.71
N PRO A 34 1.22 -1.11 10.52
CA PRO A 34 2.29 -0.19 10.13
C PRO A 34 3.58 -0.92 9.70
N ASN A 35 3.93 -2.04 10.34
CA ASN A 35 5.08 -2.86 9.93
C ASN A 35 4.89 -3.47 8.53
N GLU A 36 3.72 -4.04 8.23
CA GLU A 36 3.43 -4.57 6.90
C GLU A 36 3.39 -3.48 5.83
N MET A 37 2.90 -2.29 6.19
CA MET A 37 2.93 -1.13 5.31
C MET A 37 4.37 -0.71 4.99
N ARG A 38 5.24 -0.67 6.01
CA ARG A 38 6.67 -0.41 5.82
C ARG A 38 7.33 -1.45 4.92
N GLU A 39 7.04 -2.74 5.13
CA GLU A 39 7.55 -3.81 4.25
C GLU A 39 7.08 -3.65 2.80
N LEU A 40 5.80 -3.33 2.59
CA LEU A 40 5.24 -3.09 1.27
C LEU A 40 5.98 -1.96 0.56
N VAL A 41 6.20 -0.84 1.24
CA VAL A 41 6.88 0.34 0.68
C VAL A 41 8.33 0.01 0.32
N VAL A 42 9.06 -0.63 1.22
CA VAL A 42 10.47 -0.98 1.00
C VAL A 42 10.63 -2.02 -0.11
N GLN A 43 9.81 -3.07 -0.12
CA GLN A 43 10.01 -4.20 -1.03
C GLN A 43 9.34 -4.02 -2.39
N LYS A 44 8.15 -3.43 -2.44
CA LYS A 44 7.32 -3.40 -3.64
C LYS A 44 7.32 -2.04 -4.31
N LEU A 45 7.53 -0.98 -3.53
CA LEU A 45 7.47 0.39 -4.02
C LEU A 45 8.74 1.19 -3.66
N PRO A 46 9.96 0.66 -3.91
CA PRO A 46 11.21 1.31 -3.49
C PRO A 46 11.44 2.67 -4.17
N HIS A 47 10.80 2.91 -5.33
CA HIS A 47 10.83 4.20 -6.00
C HIS A 47 9.93 5.24 -5.32
N LEU A 48 8.77 4.81 -4.81
CA LEU A 48 7.93 5.67 -3.99
C LEU A 48 8.61 5.89 -2.64
N GLY A 49 9.11 4.85 -1.96
CA GLY A 49 9.83 4.95 -0.69
C GLY A 49 10.95 6.02 -0.65
N LYS A 50 11.61 6.29 -1.80
CA LYS A 50 12.61 7.37 -1.92
C LYS A 50 12.01 8.77 -2.03
N CYS A 51 10.81 8.89 -2.59
CA CYS A 51 10.04 10.13 -2.64
C CYS A 51 9.31 10.39 -1.31
N VAL A 52 9.11 9.35 -0.49
CA VAL A 52 8.32 9.45 0.73
C VAL A 52 9.12 9.51 2.03
N GLY A 53 9.80 10.63 2.24
CA GLY A 53 10.06 11.11 3.61
C GLY A 53 8.76 11.24 4.44
N PRO A 54 7.65 11.77 3.88
CA PRO A 54 6.38 11.89 4.60
C PRO A 54 5.69 10.58 4.96
N LEU A 55 5.97 9.46 4.27
CA LEU A 55 5.24 8.21 4.51
C LEU A 55 5.81 7.44 5.68
N ASP A 56 7.14 7.42 5.84
CA ASP A 56 7.75 6.84 7.05
C ASP A 56 7.31 7.61 8.30
N GLU A 57 7.30 8.95 8.24
CA GLU A 57 6.75 9.79 9.32
C GLU A 57 5.27 9.48 9.59
N LYS A 58 4.47 9.30 8.53
CA LYS A 58 3.04 8.97 8.64
C LYS A 58 2.82 7.57 9.23
N ILE A 59 3.66 6.60 8.87
CA ILE A 59 3.65 5.23 9.43
C ILE A 59 4.03 5.25 10.92
N GLU A 60 5.03 6.04 11.31
CA GLU A 60 5.42 6.21 12.72
C GLU A 60 4.30 6.87 13.56
N CYS A 61 3.43 7.64 12.93
CA CYS A 61 2.30 8.30 13.59
C CYS A 61 1.02 7.44 13.66
N MET A 62 1.00 6.23 13.08
CA MET A 62 -0.19 5.37 13.01
C MET A 62 -0.52 4.64 14.32
N GLY A 63 0.36 4.71 15.33
CA GLY A 63 0.17 4.07 16.62
C GLY A 63 0.99 2.80 16.76
N ASP A 64 0.43 1.76 17.37
CA ASP A 64 1.15 0.52 17.62
C ASP A 64 1.52 -0.18 16.28
N PRO A 65 2.80 -0.52 16.07
CA PRO A 65 3.28 -1.01 14.78
C PRO A 65 2.74 -2.39 14.38
N ASP A 66 2.18 -3.15 15.33
CA ASP A 66 1.66 -4.51 15.13
C ASP A 66 0.14 -4.61 15.38
N GLU A 67 -0.47 -3.64 16.08
CA GLU A 67 -1.91 -3.64 16.35
C GLU A 67 -2.71 -2.58 15.57
N ALA A 68 -2.09 -1.46 15.19
CA ALA A 68 -2.78 -0.43 14.41
C ALA A 68 -3.20 -0.99 13.06
N LYS A 69 -4.35 -0.51 12.57
CA LYS A 69 -4.98 -1.01 11.35
C LYS A 69 -4.98 0.08 10.31
N VAL A 70 -4.32 -0.19 9.19
CA VAL A 70 -4.37 0.62 7.98
C VAL A 70 -5.37 -0.02 7.05
N GLU A 71 -6.55 0.57 6.95
CA GLU A 71 -7.59 0.13 6.01
C GLU A 71 -7.25 0.55 4.57
N PHE A 72 -7.95 -0.04 3.60
CA PHE A 72 -7.67 0.22 2.18
C PHE A 72 -7.79 1.71 1.81
N GLY A 73 -8.73 2.44 2.40
CA GLY A 73 -8.90 3.87 2.16
C GLY A 73 -7.67 4.68 2.60
N GLU A 74 -7.14 4.40 3.79
CA GLU A 74 -5.95 5.07 4.32
C GLU A 74 -4.71 4.75 3.49
N TYR A 75 -4.55 3.48 3.11
CA TYR A 75 -3.52 3.05 2.19
C TYR A 75 -3.61 3.78 0.84
N TRP A 76 -4.82 3.89 0.26
CA TRP A 76 -5.05 4.53 -1.02
C TRP A 76 -4.69 6.02 -0.97
N ASP A 77 -5.12 6.73 0.08
CA ASP A 77 -4.80 8.13 0.30
C ASP A 77 -3.29 8.35 0.46
N MET A 78 -2.60 7.45 1.17
CA MET A 78 -1.14 7.47 1.29
C MET A 78 -0.42 7.30 -0.05
N MET A 79 -0.88 6.39 -0.90
CA MET A 79 -0.31 6.21 -2.24
C MET A 79 -0.57 7.44 -3.12
N GLY A 80 -1.74 8.05 -3.00
CA GLY A 80 -2.08 9.30 -3.69
C GLY A 80 -1.19 10.47 -3.26
N ASP A 81 -0.88 10.57 -1.96
CA ASP A 81 0.05 11.58 -1.44
C ASP A 81 1.50 11.34 -1.87
N ALA A 82 1.94 10.07 -1.91
CA ALA A 82 3.29 9.71 -2.35
C ALA A 82 3.55 9.93 -3.85
N ALA A 83 2.48 10.02 -4.65
CA ALA A 83 2.53 10.22 -6.09
C ALA A 83 2.46 11.71 -6.52
N LYS A 84 2.26 12.65 -5.58
CA LYS A 84 2.31 14.10 -5.82
C LYS A 84 3.74 14.63 -5.84
#